data_AF-A0A4X2KRB0-F1
#
_entry.id   AF-A0A4X2KRB0-F1
#
_cell.length_a   1.000
_cell.length_b   1.000
_cell.length_c   1.000
_cell.angle_alpha   90.00
_cell.angle_beta   90.00
_cell.angle_gamma   90.00
#
_symmetry.space_group_name_H-M   'P 1'
#
loop_
_entity.id
_entity.type
_entity.pdbx_description
1 polymer ?
#
loop_
_entity_poly.entity_id
_entity_poly.type
_entity_poly.pdbx_seq_one_letter_code
_entity_poly.pdbx_strand_id
1 'polypeptide(L)' 'MGERQRAKEMIEVLPTQKYNSHLVPEDGTLTCTEPGVYVLRFDNTYSLVHPKKVSYTVEVLLPDKAFEEKIQKL' A
#
# COMPACT_ATOMS: atom_id res chain seq x y z
N MET A 1 6.20 5.61 17.15
CA MET A 1 6.84 5.41 15.83
C MET A 1 6.87 3.91 15.59
N GLY A 2 6.25 3.43 14.50
CA GLY A 2 5.93 2.01 14.30
C GLY A 2 7.17 1.11 14.33
N GLU A 3 7.14 0.07 15.16
CA GLU A 3 8.17 -0.94 15.20
C GLU A 3 8.21 -1.71 13.88
N ARG A 4 9.42 -2.13 13.47
CA ARG A 4 9.65 -2.87 12.24
C ARG A 4 9.18 -4.32 12.43
N GLN A 5 7.88 -4.56 12.24
CA GLN A 5 7.28 -5.90 12.33
C GLN A 5 7.61 -6.74 11.09
N ARG A 6 7.67 -8.07 11.26
CA ARG A 6 7.91 -8.99 10.14
C ARG A 6 6.62 -9.11 9.33
N ALA A 7 6.74 -9.19 7.99
CA ALA A 7 5.57 -9.33 7.11
C ALA A 7 4.67 -10.54 7.45
N LYS A 8 5.24 -11.59 8.05
CA LYS A 8 4.50 -12.78 8.51
C LYS A 8 3.57 -12.51 9.71
N GLU A 9 3.79 -11.41 10.43
CA GLU A 9 2.99 -10.99 11.59
C GLU A 9 1.93 -9.94 11.20
N MET A 10 1.93 -9.50 9.94
CA MET A 10 0.99 -8.51 9.40
C MET A 10 -0.15 -9.20 8.64
N ILE A 11 -1.31 -8.56 8.66
CA ILE A 11 -2.44 -8.98 7.82
C ILE A 11 -2.19 -8.47 6.40
N GLU A 12 -2.20 -9.39 5.43
CA GLU A 12 -2.01 -9.05 4.02
C GLU A 12 -3.31 -8.43 3.48
N VAL A 13 -3.31 -7.10 3.33
CA VAL A 13 -4.46 -6.37 2.76
C VAL A 13 -4.46 -6.44 1.23
N LEU A 14 -3.29 -6.33 0.61
CA LEU A 14 -3.10 -6.47 -0.83
C LEU A 14 -1.99 -7.49 -1.08
N PRO A 15 -2.22 -8.53 -1.89
CA PRO A 15 -1.21 -9.52 -2.19
C PRO A 15 -0.03 -8.88 -2.91
N THR A 16 1.19 -9.25 -2.49
CA THR A 16 2.40 -8.75 -3.15
C THR A 16 2.48 -9.29 -4.58
N GLN A 17 2.43 -8.39 -5.56
CA GLN A 17 2.50 -8.73 -6.98
C GLN A 17 3.76 -8.15 -7.63
N LYS A 18 4.19 -8.79 -8.71
CA LYS A 18 5.30 -8.31 -9.51
C LYS A 18 4.79 -7.24 -10.48
N TYR A 19 5.17 -6.00 -10.20
CA TYR A 19 4.86 -4.87 -11.08
C TYR A 19 6.05 -4.50 -11.97
N ASN A 20 5.75 -4.05 -13.19
CA ASN A 20 6.74 -3.66 -14.19
C ASN A 20 6.89 -2.13 -14.25
N SER A 21 7.12 -1.50 -13.09
CA SER A 21 7.16 -0.03 -12.92
C SER A 21 8.34 0.68 -13.58
N HIS A 22 9.16 -0.03 -14.37
CA HIS A 22 10.31 0.53 -15.09
C HIS A 22 9.93 1.12 -16.45
N LEU A 23 8.75 0.76 -16.98
CA LEU A 23 8.24 1.27 -18.25
C LEU A 23 7.13 2.30 -18.05
N VAL A 24 6.25 2.07 -17.08
CA VAL A 24 5.10 2.92 -16.74
C VAL A 24 4.98 2.97 -15.22
N PRO A 25 4.74 4.14 -14.59
CA PRO A 25 4.46 4.21 -13.17
C PRO A 25 3.16 3.46 -12.88
N GLU A 26 3.16 2.65 -11.82
CA GLU A 26 1.95 1.96 -11.36
C GLU A 26 1.20 2.90 -10.42
N ASP A 27 -0.06 3.18 -10.74
CA ASP A 27 -0.99 3.86 -9.85
C ASP A 27 -1.98 2.85 -9.27
N GLY A 28 -2.41 3.11 -8.04
CA GLY A 28 -3.37 2.27 -7.35
C GLY A 28 -3.97 2.98 -6.16
N THR A 29 -5.20 2.62 -5.82
CA THR A 29 -5.89 3.12 -4.63
C THR A 29 -6.36 1.94 -3.78
N LEU A 30 -6.37 2.14 -2.47
CA LEU A 30 -6.84 1.16 -1.51
C LEU A 30 -7.76 1.86 -0.51
N THR A 31 -9.00 1.39 -0.42
CA THR A 31 -9.92 1.84 0.60
C THR A 31 -9.54 1.19 1.93
N CYS A 32 -9.17 2.02 2.91
CA CYS A 32 -8.85 1.55 4.25
C CYS A 32 -10.15 1.24 5.01
N THR A 33 -10.59 -0.03 4.99
CA THR A 33 -11.83 -0.45 5.63
C THR A 33 -11.71 -0.63 7.14
N GLU A 34 -10.52 -0.97 7.63
CA GLU A 34 -10.27 -1.23 9.05
C GLU A 34 -9.30 -0.19 9.63
N PRO A 35 -9.57 0.35 10.83
CA PRO A 35 -8.66 1.28 11.46
C PRO A 35 -7.37 0.55 11.88
N GLY A 36 -6.22 1.04 11.42
CA GLY A 36 -4.95 0.40 11.73
C GLY A 36 -3.75 1.07 11.07
N VAL A 37 -2.59 0.43 11.20
CA VAL A 37 -1.35 0.88 10.56
C VAL A 37 -1.17 0.12 9.25
N TYR A 38 -1.31 0.83 8.14
CA TYR A 38 -1.07 0.30 6.81
C TYR A 38 0.41 0.40 6.44
N VAL A 39 1.01 -0.71 6.01
CA VAL A 39 2.43 -0.77 5.62
C VAL A 39 2.54 -1.04 4.13
N LEU A 40 3.03 -0.05 3.38
CA LEU A 40 3.39 -0.24 1.97
C LEU A 40 4.76 -0.91 1.89
N ARG A 41 4.80 -2.15 1.37
CA ARG A 41 6.03 -2.93 1.24
C ARG A 41 6.48 -3.00 -0.21
N PHE A 42 7.65 -2.46 -0.49
CA PHE A 42 8.33 -2.63 -1.78
C PHE A 42 9.29 -3.82 -1.69
N ASP A 43 8.93 -4.92 -2.35
CA ASP A 43 9.73 -6.13 -2.38
C ASP A 43 10.65 -6.15 -3.61
N ASN A 44 11.95 -6.37 -3.41
CA ASN A 44 12.96 -6.45 -4.46
C ASN A 44 13.52 -7.88 -4.66
N THR A 45 12.79 -8.91 -4.19
CA THR A 45 13.17 -10.33 -4.30
C THR A 45 13.52 -10.78 -5.72
N TYR A 46 13.02 -10.10 -6.76
CA TYR A 46 13.29 -10.42 -8.17
C TYR A 46 14.57 -9.81 -8.75
N SER A 47 15.30 -8.95 -8.02
CA SER A 47 16.61 -8.46 -8.45
C SER A 47 17.70 -8.99 -7.54
N LEU A 48 18.27 -10.12 -7.95
CA LEU A 48 19.35 -10.83 -7.26
C LEU A 48 20.67 -10.06 -7.19
N VAL A 49 20.90 -9.13 -8.13
CA VAL A 49 22.25 -8.61 -8.40
C VAL A 49 22.39 -7.11 -8.13
N HIS A 50 21.31 -6.33 -8.25
CA HIS A 50 21.37 -4.88 -8.15
C HIS A 50 20.27 -4.30 -7.25
N PRO A 51 20.62 -3.34 -6.36
CA PRO A 51 19.63 -2.61 -5.60
C PRO A 51 18.77 -1.76 -6.55
N LYS A 52 17.46 -1.72 -6.31
CA LYS A 52 16.54 -0.84 -7.03
C LYS A 52 16.26 0.40 -6.23
N LYS A 53 16.33 1.56 -6.88
CA LYS A 53 15.79 2.81 -6.36
C LYS A 53 14.31 2.87 -6.73
N VAL A 54 13.44 2.96 -5.73
CA VAL A 54 11.99 3.10 -5.90
C VAL A 54 11.61 4.55 -5.59
N SER A 55 11.00 5.23 -6.56
CA SER A 55 10.35 6.52 -6.36
C SER A 55 8.86 6.28 -6.15
N TYR A 56 8.29 6.80 -5.08
CA TYR A 56 6.88 6.61 -4.75
C TYR A 56 6.29 7.87 -4.14
N THR A 57 4.99 8.06 -4.36
CA THR A 57 4.17 9.09 -3.71
C THR A 57 2.96 8.38 -3.10
N VAL A 58 2.68 8.65 -1.83
CA VAL A 58 1.51 8.09 -1.14
C VAL A 58 0.69 9.24 -0.60
N GLU A 59 -0.59 9.27 -0.96
CA GLU A 59 -1.55 10.24 -0.48
C GLU A 59 -2.66 9.52 0.28
N VAL A 60 -3.01 10.03 1.46
CA VAL A 60 -4.15 9.56 2.23
C VAL A 60 -5.29 10.52 1.96
N LEU A 61 -6.28 10.05 1.21
CA LEU A 61 -7.50 10.79 0.95
C LEU A 61 -8.47 10.52 2.10
N LEU A 62 -8.70 11.53 2.94
CA LEU A 62 -9.72 11.46 3.97
C LEU A 62 -11.11 11.50 3.32
N PRO A 63 -12.08 10.70 3.79
CA PRO A 63 -13.43 10.78 3.30
C PRO A 63 -14.03 12.14 3.67
N ASP A 64 -14.60 12.84 2.70
CA ASP A 64 -15.45 14.00 2.99
C ASP A 64 -16.69 13.55 3.78
N LYS A 65 -17.28 14.44 4.58
CA LYS A 65 -18.52 14.16 5.34
C LYS A 65 -19.65 13.58 4.47
N ALA A 66 -19.68 13.93 3.18
CA ALA A 66 -20.64 13.38 2.21
C ALA A 66 -20.35 11.91 1.81
N PHE A 67 -19.11 11.45 1.92
CA PHE A 67 -18.70 10.07 1.67
C PHE A 67 -18.91 9.18 2.90
N GLU A 68 -18.71 9.71 4.12
CA GLU A 68 -19.03 9.03 5.38
C GLU A 68 -20.52 8.62 5.44
N GLU A 69 -21.43 9.50 5.02
CA GLU A 69 -22.87 9.21 4.96
C GLU A 69 -23.24 8.10 3.95
N LYS A 70 -22.44 7.92 2.90
CA LYS A 70 -22.60 6.81 1.93
C LYS A 70 -22.08 5.49 2.48
N ILE A 71 -21.00 5.51 3.26
CA ILE A 71 -20.45 4.30 3.90
C ILE A 71 -21.38 3.79 5.01
N GLN A 72 -21.97 4.67 5.83
CA GLN A 72 -22.91 4.26 6.88
C GLN A 72 -24.24 3.69 6.35
N LYS A 73 -24.57 3.93 5.07
CA LYS A 73 -25.78 3.44 4.42
C LYS A 73 -25.60 2.10 3.70
N LEU A 74 -24.39 1.55 3.68
CA LEU A 74 -24.07 0.20 3.19
C LEU A 74 -24.01 -0.77 4.37
#